data_AF-A0A6G0AGW8-F1
#
_entry.id   AF-A0A6G0AGW8-F1
#
_cell.length_a   1.000
_cell.length_b   1.000
_cell.length_c   1.000
_cell.angle_alpha   90.00
_cell.angle_beta   90.00
_cell.angle_gamma   90.00
#
_symmetry.space_group_name_H-M   'P 1'
#
loop_
_entity.id
_entity.type
_entity.pdbx_description
1 polymer ?
#
loop_
_entity_poly.entity_id
_entity_poly.type
_entity_poly.pdbx_seq_one_letter_code
_entity_poly.pdbx_strand_id
1 'polypeptide(L)'
;MKKLFTNYNFEFNKNEKKLLSSFCKQALKQMGSDNQYFGEVKAFNSVLDKLNSNEESVKLTKDEKIRLTNNIKQNIEYLKKEMNKSWFFKKWLMKSLYKQYSDIFENHFKG
;
A
#
# COMPACT_ATOMS: atom_id res chain seq x y z
N MET A 1 25.36 13.41 -1.16
CA MET A 1 24.43 14.56 -1.00
C MET A 1 23.11 14.03 -0.46
N LYS A 2 22.74 14.31 0.81
CA LYS A 2 21.39 13.98 1.30
C LYS A 2 20.39 14.79 0.45
N LYS A 3 19.46 14.15 -0.26
CA LYS A 3 18.38 14.84 -0.98
C LYS A 3 17.66 15.74 0.03
N LEU A 4 17.81 17.06 -0.10
CA LEU A 4 17.28 18.06 0.83
C LEU A 4 15.76 18.07 0.88
N PHE A 5 15.09 17.62 -0.20
CA PHE A 5 13.65 17.43 -0.24
C PHE A 5 13.34 16.13 -0.97
N THR A 6 12.69 15.19 -0.28
CA THR A 6 12.13 13.99 -0.91
C THR A 6 10.83 14.39 -1.59
N ASN A 7 10.74 14.19 -2.90
CA ASN A 7 9.47 14.32 -3.62
C ASN A 7 8.57 13.14 -3.25
N TYR A 8 7.36 13.43 -2.77
CA TYR A 8 6.35 12.44 -2.39
C TYR A 8 5.16 12.43 -3.38
N ASN A 9 5.40 12.84 -4.62
CA ASN A 9 4.45 12.71 -5.72
C ASN A 9 4.66 11.37 -6.40
N PHE A 10 3.59 10.60 -6.55
CA PHE A 10 3.63 9.25 -7.12
C PHE A 10 2.73 9.18 -8.36
N GLU A 11 3.26 8.60 -9.43
CA GLU A 11 2.52 8.35 -10.67
C GLU A 11 2.05 6.90 -10.70
N PHE A 12 0.90 6.64 -10.09
CA PHE A 12 0.29 5.32 -10.10
C PHE A 12 -0.58 5.12 -11.34
N ASN A 13 -0.42 4.00 -12.02
CA ASN A 13 -1.34 3.61 -13.07
C ASN A 13 -2.72 3.22 -12.48
N LYS A 14 -3.72 3.09 -13.35
CA LYS A 14 -5.11 2.80 -12.94
C LYS A 14 -5.26 1.53 -12.12
N ASN A 15 -4.47 0.49 -12.40
CA ASN A 15 -4.53 -0.77 -11.68
C ASN A 15 -3.85 -0.65 -10.30
N GLU A 16 -2.73 0.04 -10.22
CA GLU A 16 -2.04 0.33 -8.96
C GLU A 16 -2.94 1.17 -8.03
N LYS A 17 -3.58 2.23 -8.55
CA LYS A 17 -4.54 3.03 -7.78
C LYS A 17 -5.68 2.18 -7.21
N LYS A 18 -6.24 1.26 -8.02
CA LYS A 18 -7.30 0.34 -7.57
C LYS A 18 -6.81 -0.64 -6.51
N LEU A 19 -5.62 -1.20 -6.68
CA LEU A 19 -5.03 -2.16 -5.74
C LEU A 19 -4.73 -1.48 -4.40
N LEU A 20 -4.08 -0.31 -4.42
CA LEU A 20 -3.79 0.50 -3.24
C LEU A 20 -5.06 0.97 -2.53
N SER A 21 -6.10 1.36 -3.30
CA SER A 21 -7.40 1.72 -2.71
C SER A 21 -8.05 0.53 -2.02
N SER A 22 -7.99 -0.65 -2.64
CA SER A 22 -8.51 -1.89 -2.05
C SER A 22 -7.74 -2.29 -0.79
N PHE A 23 -6.42 -2.11 -0.81
CA PHE A 23 -5.55 -2.29 0.34
C PHE A 23 -5.94 -1.36 1.49
N CYS A 24 -6.04 -0.05 1.25
CA CYS A 24 -6.41 0.94 2.28
C CYS A 24 -7.79 0.62 2.88
N LYS A 25 -8.78 0.27 2.06
CA LYS A 25 -10.10 -0.15 2.54
C LYS A 25 -10.04 -1.39 3.44
N GLN A 26 -9.25 -2.39 3.07
CA GLN A 26 -9.08 -3.60 3.89
C GLN A 26 -8.37 -3.30 5.20
N ALA A 27 -7.31 -2.49 5.17
CA ALA A 27 -6.59 -2.08 6.36
C ALA A 27 -7.48 -1.29 7.33
N LEU A 28 -8.25 -0.32 6.82
CA LEU A 28 -9.24 0.43 7.60
C LEU A 28 -10.28 -0.50 8.25
N LYS A 29 -10.77 -1.50 7.50
CA LYS A 29 -11.71 -2.50 8.04
C LYS A 29 -11.10 -3.35 9.16
N GLN A 30 -9.81 -3.68 9.08
CA GLN A 30 -9.11 -4.46 10.10
C GLN A 30 -8.84 -3.64 11.38
N MET A 31 -8.53 -2.36 11.23
CA MET A 31 -8.28 -1.46 12.37
C MET A 31 -9.56 -1.03 13.09
N GLY A 32 -10.70 -1.01 12.38
CA GLY A 32 -11.99 -0.70 12.97
C GLY A 32 -12.04 0.69 13.62
N SER A 33 -12.69 0.78 14.78
CA SER A 33 -12.84 2.02 15.56
C SER A 33 -11.89 2.10 16.76
N ASP A 34 -10.81 1.33 16.74
CA ASP A 34 -9.87 1.29 17.85
C ASP A 34 -9.01 2.56 17.91
N ASN A 35 -9.09 3.27 19.04
CA ASN A 35 -8.38 4.53 19.26
C ASN A 35 -6.86 4.39 19.16
N GLN A 36 -6.31 3.18 19.33
CA GLN A 36 -4.86 2.94 19.19
C GLN A 36 -4.36 3.15 17.75
N TYR A 37 -5.24 3.05 16.74
CA TYR A 37 -4.91 3.20 15.33
C TYR A 37 -5.36 4.54 14.73
N PHE A 38 -5.68 5.53 15.56
CA PHE A 38 -6.21 6.81 15.07
C PHE A 38 -5.32 7.47 14.00
N GLY A 39 -3.99 7.42 14.18
CA GLY A 39 -3.03 7.96 13.23
C GLY A 39 -3.04 7.23 11.87
N GLU A 40 -3.03 5.90 11.90
CA GLU A 40 -3.10 5.02 10.74
C GLU A 40 -4.43 5.17 10.00
N VAL A 41 -5.55 5.21 10.73
CA VAL A 41 -6.89 5.41 10.17
C VAL A 41 -6.97 6.75 9.46
N LYS A 42 -6.49 7.83 10.08
CA LYS A 42 -6.46 9.16 9.45
C LYS A 42 -5.59 9.16 8.19
N ALA A 43 -4.40 8.57 8.26
CA ALA A 43 -3.49 8.49 7.12
C ALA A 43 -4.09 7.69 5.96
N PHE A 44 -4.72 6.53 6.21
CA PHE A 44 -5.27 5.69 5.16
C PHE A 44 -6.56 6.23 4.55
N ASN A 45 -7.39 6.95 5.31
CA ASN A 45 -8.50 7.71 4.72
C ASN A 45 -7.97 8.80 3.78
N SER A 46 -6.98 9.59 4.22
CA SER A 46 -6.34 10.61 3.38
C SER A 46 -5.71 10.03 2.11
N VAL A 47 -4.96 8.93 2.23
CA VAL A 47 -4.38 8.23 1.07
C VAL A 47 -5.48 7.72 0.13
N LEU A 48 -6.56 7.15 0.66
CA LEU A 48 -7.67 6.65 -0.14
C LEU A 48 -8.34 7.77 -0.94
N ASP A 49 -8.58 8.92 -0.32
CA ASP A 49 -9.17 10.08 -1.00
C ASP A 49 -8.26 10.58 -2.13
N LYS A 50 -6.94 10.64 -1.89
CA LYS A 50 -5.95 11.04 -2.90
C LYS A 50 -5.81 10.04 -4.04
N LEU A 51 -5.98 8.74 -3.77
CA LEU A 51 -5.97 7.71 -4.81
C LEU A 51 -7.22 7.75 -5.68
N ASN A 52 -8.36 8.16 -5.11
CA ASN A 52 -9.63 8.31 -5.81
C ASN A 52 -9.78 9.67 -6.50
N SER A 53 -8.86 10.61 -6.29
CA SER A 53 -8.88 11.87 -7.02
C SER A 53 -8.55 11.64 -8.50
N ASN A 54 -9.07 12.52 -9.35
CA ASN A 54 -8.78 12.51 -10.79
C ASN A 54 -7.41 13.16 -11.11
N GLU A 55 -6.54 13.34 -10.11
CA GLU A 55 -5.21 13.90 -10.31
C GLU A 55 -4.27 12.87 -10.95
N GLU A 56 -3.42 13.35 -11.86
CA GLU A 56 -2.42 12.52 -12.55
C GLU A 56 -1.36 11.99 -11.57
N SER A 57 -0.91 12.84 -10.65
CA SER A 57 0.03 12.48 -9.57
C SER A 57 -0.65 12.45 -8.21
N VAL A 58 -0.32 11.46 -7.41
CA VAL A 58 -0.83 11.29 -6.04
C VAL A 58 0.21 11.86 -5.07
N LYS A 59 -0.13 12.96 -4.39
CA LYS A 59 0.79 13.65 -3.46
C LYS A 59 0.61 13.15 -2.04
N LEU A 60 1.54 12.33 -1.57
CA LEU A 60 1.53 11.84 -0.19
C LEU A 60 2.32 12.77 0.73
N THR A 61 1.92 12.84 1.99
CA THR A 61 2.79 13.38 3.03
C THR A 61 3.87 12.36 3.38
N LYS A 62 4.94 12.80 4.04
CA LYS A 62 5.98 11.90 4.55
C LYS A 62 5.41 10.82 5.48
N ASP A 63 4.50 11.20 6.36
CA ASP A 63 3.86 10.27 7.32
C ASP A 63 3.00 9.23 6.60
N GLU A 64 2.14 9.66 5.66
CA GLU A 64 1.33 8.77 4.82
C GLU A 64 2.21 7.78 4.04
N LYS A 65 3.28 8.29 3.40
CA LYS A 65 4.22 7.46 2.66
C LYS A 65 4.85 6.40 3.55
N ILE A 66 5.33 6.78 4.74
CA ILE A 66 5.99 5.84 5.67
C ILE A 66 4.99 4.78 6.14
N ARG A 67 3.80 5.17 6.59
CA ARG A 67 2.77 4.24 7.07
C ARG A 67 2.32 3.28 5.98
N LEU A 68 2.03 3.79 4.79
CA LEU A 68 1.64 2.98 3.63
C LEU A 68 2.75 2.01 3.24
N THR A 69 3.99 2.49 3.13
CA THR A 69 5.15 1.66 2.77
C THR A 69 5.35 0.52 3.76
N ASN A 70 5.31 0.82 5.06
CA ASN A 70 5.52 -0.19 6.11
C ASN A 70 4.41 -1.26 6.09
N ASN A 71 3.16 -0.85 5.95
CA ASN A 71 2.02 -1.77 5.92
C ASN A 71 2.03 -2.63 4.64
N ILE A 72 2.36 -2.06 3.48
CA ILE A 72 2.52 -2.83 2.23
C ILE A 72 3.64 -3.86 2.38
N LYS A 73 4.80 -3.46 2.96
CA LYS A 73 5.92 -4.38 3.19
C LYS A 73 5.52 -5.55 4.09
N GLN A 74 4.85 -5.28 5.21
CA GLN A 74 4.33 -6.32 6.10
C GLN A 74 3.33 -7.23 5.39
N ASN A 75 2.46 -6.67 4.54
CA ASN A 75 1.50 -7.45 3.77
C ASN A 75 2.19 -8.37 2.74
N ILE A 76 3.22 -7.88 2.05
CA ILE A 76 4.05 -8.69 1.13
C ILE A 76 4.69 -9.86 1.87
N GLU A 77 5.28 -9.62 3.04
CA GLU A 77 5.90 -10.66 3.87
C GLU A 77 4.87 -11.69 4.35
N TYR A 78 3.70 -11.23 4.79
CA TYR A 78 2.58 -12.10 5.17
C TYR A 78 2.09 -12.95 3.99
N LEU A 79 1.85 -12.33 2.82
CA LEU A 79 1.44 -13.03 1.60
C LEU A 79 2.46 -14.08 1.19
N LYS A 80 3.76 -13.78 1.28
CA LYS A 80 4.83 -14.74 1.00
C LYS A 80 4.78 -15.95 1.94
N LYS A 81 4.61 -15.70 3.24
CA LYS A 81 4.52 -16.75 4.26
C LYS A 81 3.31 -17.65 4.06
N GLU A 82 2.13 -17.06 3.82
CA GLU A 82 0.88 -17.81 3.60
C GLU A 82 0.89 -18.55 2.26
N MET A 83 1.49 -17.97 1.22
CA MET A 83 1.62 -18.60 -0.09
C MET A 83 2.46 -19.88 -0.01
N ASN A 84 3.55 -19.87 0.80
CA ASN A 84 4.41 -21.04 0.97
C ASN A 84 3.70 -22.22 1.65
N LYS A 85 2.69 -21.95 2.47
CA LYS A 85 1.87 -22.97 3.16
C LYS A 85 0.66 -23.43 2.34
N SER A 86 0.37 -22.77 1.23
CA SER A 86 -0.87 -22.96 0.48
C SER A 86 -0.75 -24.03 -0.61
N TRP A 87 -1.86 -24.74 -0.84
CA TRP A 87 -1.96 -25.74 -1.92
C TRP A 87 -2.02 -25.06 -3.31
N PHE A 88 -1.81 -25.84 -4.38
CA PHE A 88 -1.42 -25.32 -5.71
C PHE A 88 -2.33 -24.19 -6.25
N PHE A 89 -3.65 -24.31 -6.15
CA PHE A 89 -4.59 -23.30 -6.67
C PHE A 89 -4.54 -21.99 -5.86
N LYS A 90 -4.60 -22.09 -4.52
CA LYS A 90 -4.47 -20.94 -3.62
C LYS A 90 -3.10 -20.27 -3.78
N LYS A 91 -2.05 -21.06 -3.93
CA LYS A 91 -0.68 -20.60 -4.19
C LYS A 91 -0.59 -19.80 -5.51
N TRP A 92 -1.25 -20.25 -6.57
CA TRP A 92 -1.27 -19.55 -7.85
C TRP A 92 -1.94 -18.17 -7.76
N LEU A 93 -3.13 -18.09 -7.15
CA LEU A 93 -3.82 -16.81 -6.93
C LEU A 93 -2.99 -15.84 -6.06
N MET A 94 -2.44 -16.35 -4.96
CA MET A 94 -1.60 -15.54 -4.06
C MET A 94 -0.32 -15.08 -4.73
N LYS A 95 0.27 -15.88 -5.62
CA LYS A 95 1.48 -15.50 -6.37
C LYS A 95 1.25 -14.27 -7.25
N SER A 96 0.09 -14.20 -7.91
CA SER A 96 -0.30 -13.03 -8.71
C SER A 96 -0.42 -11.78 -7.84
N LEU A 97 -1.13 -11.87 -6.70
CA LEU A 97 -1.32 -10.75 -5.78
C LEU A 97 -0.01 -10.29 -5.13
N TYR A 98 0.81 -11.25 -4.68
CA TYR A 98 2.15 -11.00 -4.13
C TYR A 98 3.02 -10.23 -5.12
N LYS A 99 3.00 -10.64 -6.41
CA LYS A 99 3.76 -9.97 -7.45
C LYS A 99 3.30 -8.52 -7.63
N GLN A 100 1.99 -8.27 -7.72
CA GLN A 100 1.47 -6.90 -7.89
C GLN A 100 1.88 -5.97 -6.74
N TYR A 101 1.77 -6.42 -5.48
CA TYR A 101 2.23 -5.62 -4.34
C TYR A 101 3.74 -5.42 -4.33
N SER A 102 4.50 -6.45 -4.69
CA SER A 102 5.96 -6.38 -4.78
C SER A 102 6.40 -5.39 -5.86
N ASP A 103 5.78 -5.44 -7.04
CA ASP A 103 6.07 -4.54 -8.16
C ASP A 103 5.75 -3.08 -7.77
N ILE A 104 4.62 -2.81 -7.09
CA ILE A 104 4.32 -1.47 -6.56
C ILE A 104 5.39 -1.01 -5.58
N PHE A 105 5.77 -1.87 -4.65
CA PHE A 105 6.77 -1.54 -3.64
C PHE A 105 8.12 -1.22 -4.27
N GLU A 106 8.57 -2.06 -5.20
CA GLU A 106 9.84 -1.92 -5.91
C GLU A 106 9.87 -0.68 -6.82
N ASN A 107 8.78 -0.38 -7.51
CA ASN A 107 8.74 0.72 -8.47
C ASN A 107 8.56 2.10 -7.81
N HIS A 108 7.80 2.17 -6.71
CA HIS A 108 7.37 3.45 -6.12
C HIS A 108 7.96 3.71 -4.74
N PHE A 109 8.14 2.68 -3.91
CA PHE A 109 8.46 2.88 -2.50
C PHE A 109 9.89 2.49 -2.12
N LYS A 110 10.55 1.66 -2.93
CA LYS A 110 11.94 1.26 -2.77
C LYS A 110 12.87 2.39 -3.19
N GLY A 111 13.48 3.00 -2.17
CA GLY A 111 14.48 4.05 -2.29
C GLY A 111 15.29 4.12 -1.02
#